data_AF-A0A9P3L3B3-F1
#
_entry.id   AF-A0A9P3L3B3-F1
#
_cell.length_a   1.000
_cell.length_b   1.000
_cell.length_c   1.000
_cell.angle_alpha   90.00
_cell.angle_beta   90.00
_cell.angle_gamma   90.00
#
_symmetry.space_group_name_H-M   'P 1'
#
loop_
_entity.id
_entity.type
_entity.pdbx_description
1 polymer ?
#
loop_
_entity_poly.entity_id
_entity_poly.type
_entity_poly.pdbx_seq_one_letter_code
_entity_poly.pdbx_strand_id
1 'polypeptide(L)'
;MHFSALTAFVALAAASPLAFPQNAGSGGNTRSNSCDVTSEPKAVRGSGAVPVLDDCNKMRDQIQNGGNAWTITGPAELGKFGTCRFVVTTVTGGEKAFVGVDDVKDLIGTAVHSWTQALQDGSAGPTSYQGTITQQVGVEANVPCDSAAASGARQVEIKWSIEHSK
;
A
#
# COMPACT_ATOMS: atom_id res chain seq x y z
N MET A 1 6.92 -66.91 35.29
CA MET A 1 8.32 -66.63 34.92
C MET A 1 8.45 -65.12 34.79
N HIS A 2 9.30 -64.54 35.63
CA HIS A 2 9.60 -63.11 35.64
C HIS A 2 10.47 -62.73 34.45
N PHE A 3 10.22 -61.56 33.86
CA PHE A 3 11.26 -60.80 33.16
C PHE A 3 11.13 -59.32 33.52
N SER A 4 12.07 -58.89 34.36
CA SER A 4 12.46 -57.50 34.59
C SER A 4 13.46 -57.09 33.51
N ALA A 5 13.34 -55.87 32.97
CA ALA A 5 14.50 -55.04 32.62
C ALA A 5 14.04 -53.58 32.39
N LEU A 6 14.54 -52.69 33.24
CA LEU A 6 14.50 -51.25 33.06
C LEU A 6 15.28 -50.85 31.80
N THR A 7 14.81 -49.83 31.11
CA THR A 7 15.71 -48.94 30.36
C THR A 7 15.14 -47.52 30.40
N ALA A 8 15.71 -46.71 31.29
CA ALA A 8 15.43 -45.29 31.40
C ALA A 8 16.09 -44.57 30.23
N PHE A 9 15.29 -43.94 29.37
CA PHE A 9 15.79 -42.98 28.38
C PHE A 9 15.77 -41.58 29.00
N VAL A 10 16.94 -41.11 29.43
CA VAL A 10 17.16 -39.71 29.77
C VAL A 10 17.31 -38.95 28.44
N ALA A 11 16.23 -38.32 27.99
CA ALA A 11 16.30 -37.37 26.87
C ALA A 11 16.82 -36.04 27.40
N LEU A 12 18.08 -35.73 27.07
CA LEU A 12 18.71 -34.44 27.32
C LEU A 12 18.07 -33.40 26.41
N ALA A 13 17.08 -32.65 26.91
CA ALA A 13 16.51 -31.53 26.18
C ALA A 13 17.55 -30.41 26.09
N ALA A 14 18.11 -30.23 24.89
CA ALA A 14 19.00 -29.12 24.58
C ALA A 14 18.26 -27.79 24.85
N ALA A 15 18.72 -27.07 25.88
CA ALA A 15 18.35 -25.68 26.11
C ALA A 15 18.86 -24.84 24.95
N SER A 16 18.01 -24.61 23.96
CA SER A 16 18.25 -23.60 22.94
C SER A 16 18.22 -22.23 23.63
N PRO A 17 19.14 -21.30 23.32
CA PRO A 17 19.05 -19.95 23.83
C PRO A 17 17.68 -19.39 23.46
N LEU A 18 16.96 -18.91 24.47
CA LEU A 18 15.75 -18.11 24.32
C LEU A 18 16.10 -16.92 23.42
N ALA A 19 15.89 -17.07 22.12
CA ALA A 19 15.66 -15.94 21.27
C ALA A 19 14.44 -15.24 21.89
N PHE A 20 14.67 -14.00 22.33
CA PHE A 20 13.61 -13.08 22.74
C PHE A 20 12.45 -13.17 21.74
N PRO A 21 11.19 -13.01 22.19
CA PRO A 21 10.04 -13.10 21.31
C PRO A 21 10.26 -12.19 20.10
N GLN A 22 10.46 -12.83 18.94
CA GLN A 22 10.29 -12.12 17.68
C GLN A 22 8.81 -11.79 17.62
N ASN A 23 8.49 -10.50 17.63
CA ASN A 23 7.12 -10.00 17.50
C ASN A 23 6.51 -10.55 16.22
N ALA A 24 5.85 -11.71 16.35
CA ALA A 24 4.95 -12.26 15.38
C ALA A 24 3.58 -11.60 15.62
N GLY A 25 3.31 -10.56 14.84
CA GLY A 25 1.97 -10.07 14.57
C GLY A 25 1.28 -9.24 15.66
N SER A 26 1.09 -7.95 15.38
CA SER A 26 -0.19 -7.30 15.70
C SER A 26 -0.67 -6.60 14.44
N GLY A 27 -1.91 -6.91 14.06
CA GLY A 27 -2.48 -6.67 12.75
C GLY A 27 -2.79 -5.20 12.45
N GLY A 28 -2.47 -4.82 11.22
CA GLY A 28 -2.67 -3.53 10.58
C GLY A 28 -1.81 -3.58 9.31
N ASN A 29 -2.39 -3.37 8.14
CA ASN A 29 -1.79 -3.67 6.84
C ASN A 29 -0.70 -2.66 6.42
N THR A 30 0.23 -2.30 7.30
CA THR A 30 1.44 -1.58 6.90
C THR A 30 2.46 -2.56 6.31
N ARG A 31 2.24 -2.91 5.04
CA ARG A 31 3.30 -3.50 4.19
C ARG A 31 4.43 -2.47 4.11
N SER A 32 5.48 -2.72 4.88
CA SER A 32 6.66 -1.88 4.94
C SER A 32 7.43 -1.99 3.62
N ASN A 33 7.22 -1.03 2.73
CA ASN A 33 8.21 -0.65 1.71
C ASN A 33 9.19 0.32 2.40
N SER A 34 10.47 -0.02 2.50
CA SER A 34 11.46 0.77 3.28
C SER A 34 11.81 2.13 2.68
N CYS A 35 11.16 2.54 1.59
CA CYS A 35 11.40 3.78 0.87
C CYS A 35 10.24 4.77 1.08
N ASP A 36 9.03 4.27 1.41
CA ASP A 36 7.78 5.02 1.32
C ASP A 36 6.82 4.66 2.46
N VAL A 37 6.24 5.67 3.11
CA VAL A 37 5.12 5.49 4.06
C VAL A 37 3.84 5.86 3.34
N THR A 38 2.97 4.87 3.17
CA THR A 38 1.64 5.05 2.60
C THR A 38 0.61 5.14 3.73
N SER A 39 -0.24 6.17 3.68
CA SER A 39 -1.39 6.24 4.59
C SER A 39 -2.44 5.21 4.22
N GLU A 40 -3.14 4.67 5.21
CA GLU A 40 -4.35 3.88 4.96
C GLU A 40 -5.38 4.67 4.12
N PRO A 41 -5.98 4.05 3.09
CA PRO A 41 -7.04 4.65 2.29
C PRO A 41 -8.20 5.18 3.15
N LYS A 42 -8.48 6.47 3.07
CA LYS A 42 -9.64 7.08 3.72
C LYS A 42 -10.82 7.18 2.77
N ALA A 43 -11.91 6.49 3.11
CA ALA A 43 -13.18 6.64 2.42
C ALA A 43 -13.77 8.04 2.67
N VAL A 44 -14.17 8.72 1.60
CA VAL A 44 -14.91 9.99 1.63
C VAL A 44 -16.32 9.74 1.12
N ARG A 45 -17.31 10.27 1.84
CA ARG A 45 -18.73 10.16 1.52
C ARG A 45 -19.31 11.57 1.39
N GLY A 46 -20.06 11.82 0.34
CA GLY A 46 -20.63 13.14 0.05
C GLY A 46 -21.69 13.10 -1.05
N SER A 47 -22.05 14.26 -1.59
CA SER A 47 -23.09 14.42 -2.62
C SER A 47 -22.60 14.18 -4.05
N GLY A 48 -21.36 13.71 -4.24
CA GLY A 48 -20.79 13.39 -5.54
C GLY A 48 -21.32 12.08 -6.13
N ALA A 49 -21.09 11.87 -7.42
CA ALA A 49 -21.32 10.58 -8.04
C ALA A 49 -20.38 9.53 -7.43
N VAL A 50 -20.92 8.35 -7.14
CA VAL A 50 -20.17 7.20 -6.64
C VAL A 50 -19.61 6.45 -7.85
N PRO A 51 -18.28 6.25 -7.97
CA PRO A 51 -17.74 5.44 -9.05
C PRO A 51 -18.30 4.01 -9.00
N VAL A 52 -18.29 3.30 -10.12
CA VAL A 52 -18.68 1.89 -10.15
C VAL A 52 -17.49 1.05 -9.69
N LEU A 53 -17.70 0.20 -8.68
CA LEU A 53 -16.64 -0.65 -8.11
C LEU A 53 -15.97 -1.55 -9.16
N ASP A 54 -16.75 -2.10 -10.10
CA ASP A 54 -16.22 -2.91 -11.21
C ASP A 54 -15.30 -2.09 -12.12
N ASP A 55 -15.64 -0.83 -12.38
CA ASP A 55 -14.79 0.07 -13.17
C ASP A 55 -13.46 0.34 -12.44
N CYS A 56 -13.48 0.51 -11.12
CA CYS A 56 -12.26 0.68 -10.34
C CYS A 56 -11.39 -0.60 -10.29
N ASN A 57 -12.00 -1.78 -10.28
CA ASN A 57 -11.27 -3.04 -10.43
C ASN A 57 -10.60 -3.14 -11.80
N LYS A 58 -11.31 -2.81 -12.88
CA LYS A 58 -10.75 -2.83 -14.23
C LYS A 58 -9.64 -1.80 -14.42
N MET A 59 -9.82 -0.59 -13.87
CA MET A 59 -8.77 0.43 -13.85
C MET A 59 -7.50 -0.08 -13.14
N ARG A 60 -7.66 -0.71 -11.95
CA ARG A 60 -6.55 -1.33 -11.22
C ARG A 60 -5.81 -2.33 -12.11
N ASP A 61 -6.55 -3.24 -12.72
CA ASP A 61 -5.97 -4.33 -13.52
C ASP A 61 -5.28 -3.79 -14.78
N GLN A 62 -5.83 -2.74 -15.40
CA GLN A 62 -5.18 -2.07 -16.54
C GLN A 62 -3.86 -1.41 -16.18
N ILE A 63 -3.82 -0.67 -15.07
CA ILE A 63 -2.60 -0.03 -14.56
C ILE A 63 -1.54 -1.11 -14.27
N GLN A 64 -1.93 -2.18 -13.60
CA GLN A 64 -1.03 -3.29 -13.28
C GLN A 64 -0.46 -3.97 -14.52
N ASN A 65 -1.32 -4.28 -15.50
CA ASN A 65 -0.89 -4.93 -16.74
C ASN A 65 -0.04 -4.02 -17.63
N GLY A 66 -0.17 -2.69 -17.48
CA GLY A 66 0.64 -1.72 -18.19
C GLY A 66 2.09 -1.65 -17.73
N GLY A 67 2.36 -1.93 -16.44
CA GLY A 67 3.72 -2.07 -15.90
C GLY A 67 4.60 -0.80 -15.91
N ASN A 68 4.05 0.37 -16.24
CA ASN A 68 4.80 1.61 -16.34
C ASN A 68 4.76 2.39 -15.03
N ALA A 69 5.93 2.74 -14.48
CA ALA A 69 6.00 3.71 -13.39
C ALA A 69 5.85 5.15 -13.91
N TRP A 70 5.58 6.09 -13.00
CA TRP A 70 5.38 7.50 -13.35
C TRP A 70 6.35 8.42 -12.63
N THR A 71 6.79 9.47 -13.31
CA THR A 71 7.38 10.65 -12.69
C THR A 71 6.41 11.81 -12.85
N ILE A 72 5.99 12.40 -11.73
CA ILE A 72 5.02 13.49 -11.70
C ILE A 72 5.67 14.77 -11.16
N THR A 73 5.23 15.93 -11.63
CA THR A 73 5.66 17.26 -11.13
C THR A 73 4.51 18.10 -10.57
N GLY A 74 3.30 17.53 -10.55
CA GLY A 74 2.06 18.17 -10.18
C GLY A 74 0.88 17.20 -10.33
N PRO A 75 -0.36 17.71 -10.43
CA PRO A 75 -1.54 16.87 -10.62
C PRO A 75 -1.43 16.01 -11.89
N ALA A 76 -1.65 14.72 -11.77
CA ALA A 76 -1.62 13.76 -12.87
C ALA A 76 -2.70 12.68 -12.69
N GLU A 77 -3.36 12.30 -13.79
CA GLU A 77 -4.22 11.12 -13.86
C GLU A 77 -3.36 9.95 -14.32
N LEU A 78 -3.16 8.94 -13.47
CA LEU A 78 -2.30 7.79 -13.79
C LEU A 78 -3.09 6.60 -14.33
N GLY A 79 -4.42 6.62 -14.19
CA GLY A 79 -5.28 5.66 -14.84
C GLY A 79 -6.75 6.04 -14.76
N LYS A 80 -7.52 5.52 -15.71
CA LYS A 80 -8.96 5.73 -15.83
C LYS A 80 -9.59 4.53 -16.52
N PHE A 81 -10.73 4.10 -16.00
CA PHE A 81 -11.61 3.14 -16.67
C PHE A 81 -13.06 3.43 -16.31
N GLY A 82 -13.94 3.51 -17.32
CA GLY A 82 -15.36 3.78 -17.10
C GLY A 82 -15.58 5.03 -16.25
N THR A 83 -16.29 4.85 -15.13
CA THR A 83 -16.58 5.89 -14.12
C THR A 83 -15.46 6.12 -13.11
N CYS A 84 -14.37 5.35 -13.13
CA CYS A 84 -13.33 5.41 -12.11
C CYS A 84 -12.04 6.04 -12.66
N ARG A 85 -11.42 6.92 -11.88
CA ARG A 85 -10.08 7.45 -12.17
C ARG A 85 -9.19 7.46 -10.94
N PHE A 86 -7.88 7.30 -11.16
CA PHE A 86 -6.84 7.41 -10.16
C PHE A 86 -5.98 8.65 -10.45
N VAL A 87 -5.99 9.57 -9.50
CA VAL A 87 -5.33 10.88 -9.61
C VAL A 87 -4.30 11.00 -8.50
N VAL A 88 -3.17 11.58 -8.82
CA VAL A 88 -2.09 11.92 -7.87
C VAL A 88 -1.72 13.38 -7.98
N THR A 89 -1.20 13.97 -6.92
CA THR A 89 -0.60 15.30 -6.94
C THR A 89 0.50 15.40 -5.91
N THR A 90 1.60 16.06 -6.26
CA THR A 90 2.61 16.46 -5.27
C THR A 90 2.04 17.56 -4.37
N VAL A 91 2.36 17.52 -3.08
CA VAL A 91 1.87 18.50 -2.10
C VAL A 91 2.68 19.79 -2.16
N THR A 92 3.99 19.67 -2.35
CA THR A 92 4.87 20.80 -2.60
C THR A 92 5.01 20.97 -4.11
N GLY A 93 4.39 22.01 -4.66
CA GLY A 93 4.40 22.26 -6.11
C GLY A 93 5.83 22.37 -6.67
N GLY A 94 6.07 21.75 -7.82
CA GLY A 94 7.36 21.79 -8.53
C GLY A 94 8.34 20.67 -8.17
N GLU A 95 8.05 19.84 -7.16
CA GLU A 95 8.86 18.67 -6.87
C GLU A 95 8.57 17.53 -7.85
N LYS A 96 9.61 16.92 -8.40
CA LYS A 96 9.50 15.63 -9.10
C LYS A 96 9.30 14.52 -8.06
N ALA A 97 8.27 13.70 -8.26
CA ALA A 97 7.95 12.56 -7.44
C ALA A 97 7.84 11.32 -8.32
N PHE A 98 8.24 10.17 -7.80
CA PHE A 98 8.07 8.88 -8.48
C PHE A 98 6.85 8.16 -7.92
N VAL A 99 6.12 7.46 -8.78
CA VAL A 99 5.00 6.61 -8.37
C VAL A 99 5.23 5.24 -8.99
N GLY A 100 5.49 4.25 -8.15
CA GLY A 100 5.70 2.87 -8.58
C GLY A 100 4.38 2.17 -8.92
N VAL A 101 4.44 1.21 -9.83
CA VAL A 101 3.26 0.39 -10.19
C VAL A 101 2.74 -0.41 -8.99
N ASP A 102 3.65 -0.93 -8.17
CA ASP A 102 3.30 -1.69 -6.97
C ASP A 102 2.62 -0.83 -5.91
N ASP A 103 3.03 0.44 -5.75
CA ASP A 103 2.36 1.39 -4.86
C ASP A 103 0.92 1.61 -5.32
N VAL A 104 0.72 1.89 -6.61
CA VAL A 104 -0.62 2.11 -7.17
C VAL A 104 -1.49 0.84 -7.03
N LYS A 105 -0.90 -0.33 -7.22
CA LYS A 105 -1.57 -1.62 -7.04
C LYS A 105 -2.05 -1.81 -5.60
N ASP A 106 -1.19 -1.58 -4.62
CA ASP A 106 -1.53 -1.80 -3.22
C ASP A 106 -2.51 -0.74 -2.71
N LEU A 107 -2.37 0.52 -3.15
CA LEU A 107 -3.31 1.61 -2.86
C LEU A 107 -4.71 1.34 -3.40
N ILE A 108 -4.81 1.08 -4.71
CA ILE A 108 -6.11 0.82 -5.34
C ILE A 108 -6.69 -0.50 -4.85
N GLY A 109 -5.86 -1.53 -4.67
CA GLY A 109 -6.27 -2.83 -4.12
C GLY A 109 -6.88 -2.70 -2.73
N THR A 110 -6.23 -1.95 -1.83
CA THR A 110 -6.72 -1.73 -0.46
C THR A 110 -8.02 -0.92 -0.44
N ALA A 111 -8.09 0.14 -1.26
CA ALA A 111 -9.31 0.95 -1.38
C ALA A 111 -10.51 0.15 -1.93
N VAL A 112 -10.29 -0.64 -2.99
CA VAL A 112 -11.32 -1.51 -3.59
C VAL A 112 -11.76 -2.61 -2.62
N HIS A 113 -10.84 -3.18 -1.84
CA HIS A 113 -11.18 -4.15 -0.80
C HIS A 113 -12.04 -3.52 0.29
N SER A 114 -11.63 -2.36 0.82
CA SER A 114 -12.41 -1.59 1.80
C SER A 114 -13.81 -1.25 1.27
N TRP A 115 -13.92 -0.92 -0.02
CA TRP A 115 -15.22 -0.64 -0.64
C TRP A 115 -16.08 -1.90 -0.70
N THR A 116 -15.52 -3.00 -1.17
CA THR A 116 -16.23 -4.29 -1.24
C THR A 116 -16.80 -4.67 0.12
N GLN A 117 -16.01 -4.52 1.18
CA GLN A 117 -16.46 -4.75 2.56
C GLN A 117 -17.60 -3.80 2.95
N ALA A 118 -17.48 -2.50 2.68
CA ALA A 118 -18.54 -1.54 2.98
C ALA A 118 -19.88 -1.89 2.29
N LEU A 119 -19.85 -2.37 1.04
CA LEU A 119 -21.08 -2.82 0.35
C LEU A 119 -21.66 -4.09 0.97
N GLN A 120 -20.81 -5.04 1.37
CA GLN A 120 -21.24 -6.26 2.06
C GLN A 120 -21.90 -5.96 3.41
N ASP A 121 -21.43 -4.92 4.10
CA ASP A 121 -22.00 -4.43 5.36
C ASP A 121 -23.28 -3.58 5.15
N GLY A 122 -23.76 -3.42 3.91
CA GLY A 122 -24.96 -2.65 3.58
C GLY A 122 -24.76 -1.14 3.57
N SER A 123 -23.51 -0.65 3.59
CA SER A 123 -23.20 0.77 3.47
C SER A 123 -23.27 1.25 2.03
N ALA A 124 -23.61 2.52 1.84
CA ALA A 124 -23.43 3.18 0.54
C ALA A 124 -21.94 3.24 0.16
N GLY A 125 -21.67 3.09 -1.14
CA GLY A 125 -20.32 3.24 -1.69
C GLY A 125 -19.77 4.66 -1.47
N PRO A 126 -18.47 4.81 -1.19
CA PRO A 126 -17.85 6.12 -1.05
C PRO A 126 -17.78 6.86 -2.38
N THR A 127 -17.83 8.19 -2.34
CA THR A 127 -17.68 9.05 -3.52
C THR A 127 -16.22 9.15 -3.96
N SER A 128 -15.28 8.93 -3.03
CA SER A 128 -13.87 8.78 -3.34
C SER A 128 -13.11 8.06 -2.22
N TYR A 129 -11.95 7.50 -2.53
CA TYR A 129 -10.90 7.20 -1.55
C TYR A 129 -9.76 8.18 -1.69
N GLN A 130 -9.12 8.54 -0.59
CA GLN A 130 -7.99 9.47 -0.57
C GLN A 130 -6.91 9.00 0.38
N GLY A 131 -5.67 9.36 0.10
CA GLY A 131 -4.55 9.12 0.99
C GLY A 131 -3.29 9.87 0.55
N THR A 132 -2.19 9.55 1.22
CA THR A 132 -0.86 10.07 0.92
C THR A 132 0.15 8.94 0.75
N ILE A 133 1.17 9.20 -0.07
CA ILE A 133 2.43 8.45 -0.16
C ILE A 133 3.50 9.45 0.24
N THR A 134 4.34 9.10 1.21
CA THR A 134 5.48 9.91 1.61
C THR A 134 6.75 9.16 1.26
N GLN A 135 7.54 9.69 0.34
CA GLN A 135 8.73 9.04 -0.20
C GLN A 135 9.99 9.89 0.01
N GLN A 136 11.15 9.24 0.13
CA GLN A 136 12.45 9.91 0.01
C GLN A 136 12.93 9.86 -1.44
N VAL A 137 13.17 11.02 -2.05
CA VAL A 137 13.67 11.11 -3.43
C VAL A 137 15.04 11.77 -3.48
N GLY A 138 15.90 11.27 -4.35
CA GLY A 138 17.13 11.93 -4.74
C GLY A 138 16.90 13.13 -5.67
N VAL A 139 18.00 13.76 -6.10
CA VAL A 139 18.00 15.00 -6.92
C VAL A 139 17.26 14.89 -8.27
N GLU A 140 16.98 13.67 -8.76
CA GLU A 140 16.29 13.41 -10.03
C GLU A 140 14.98 12.59 -9.90
N ALA A 141 14.39 12.49 -8.70
CA ALA A 141 13.31 11.54 -8.40
C ALA A 141 13.72 10.07 -8.49
N ASN A 142 15.02 9.80 -8.43
CA ASN A 142 15.53 8.46 -8.16
C ASN A 142 15.06 8.07 -6.75
N VAL A 143 14.55 6.85 -6.58
CA VAL A 143 14.09 6.30 -5.29
C VAL A 143 15.04 5.19 -4.82
N PRO A 144 16.33 5.48 -4.52
CA PRO A 144 17.14 4.49 -3.83
C PRO A 144 16.59 4.41 -2.41
N CYS A 145 16.01 3.27 -2.09
CA CYS A 145 15.48 2.92 -0.78
C CYS A 145 16.50 3.07 0.38
N ASP A 146 17.78 3.26 0.05
CA ASP A 146 18.90 3.49 0.99
C ASP A 146 19.45 4.95 0.98
N SER A 147 18.82 5.88 0.27
CA SER A 147 19.36 7.24 0.04
C SER A 147 19.01 8.28 1.10
N ALA A 148 18.50 7.89 2.27
CA ALA A 148 18.43 8.80 3.42
C ALA A 148 19.80 9.45 3.75
N ALA A 149 20.90 8.86 3.27
CA ALA A 149 22.27 9.37 3.37
C ALA A 149 22.80 10.09 2.11
N ALA A 150 22.05 10.18 1.01
CA ALA A 150 22.49 10.85 -0.22
C ALA A 150 22.34 12.37 -0.08
N SER A 151 23.43 13.10 -0.35
CA SER A 151 23.40 14.57 -0.35
C SER A 151 22.35 15.08 -1.34
N GLY A 152 21.40 15.91 -0.87
CA GLY A 152 20.30 16.45 -1.68
C GLY A 152 19.05 15.58 -1.76
N ALA A 153 18.98 14.46 -1.01
CA ALA A 153 17.73 13.74 -0.82
C ALA A 153 16.70 14.61 -0.07
N ARG A 154 15.43 14.51 -0.46
CA ARG A 154 14.32 15.21 0.19
C ARG A 154 13.10 14.31 0.30
N GLN A 155 12.27 14.59 1.29
CA GLN A 155 10.97 13.96 1.43
C GLN A 155 9.96 14.63 0.49
N VAL A 156 9.22 13.83 -0.27
CA VAL A 156 8.11 14.30 -1.10
C VAL A 156 6.84 13.61 -0.64
N GLU A 157 5.78 14.40 -0.45
CA GLU A 157 4.43 13.88 -0.21
C GLU A 157 3.61 13.95 -1.49
N ILE A 158 2.99 12.82 -1.84
CA ILE A 158 2.04 12.67 -2.93
C ILE A 158 0.67 12.43 -2.31
N LYS A 159 -0.31 13.28 -2.62
CA LYS A 159 -1.72 12.98 -2.37
C LYS A 159 -2.26 12.17 -3.53
N TRP A 160 -3.09 11.18 -3.23
CA TRP A 160 -3.78 10.38 -4.25
C TRP A 160 -5.27 10.30 -3.96
N SER A 161 -6.04 10.05 -5.01
CA SER A 161 -7.46 9.80 -4.91
C SER A 161 -7.97 8.82 -5.97
N ILE A 162 -8.91 7.97 -5.56
CA ILE A 162 -9.79 7.23 -6.46
C ILE A 162 -11.15 7.92 -6.40
N GLU A 163 -11.64 8.38 -7.54
CA GLU A 163 -12.87 9.18 -7.58
C GLU A 163 -13.62 8.97 -8.90
N HIS A 164 -14.86 9.47 -8.95
CA HIS A 164 -15.67 9.41 -10.14
C HIS A 164 -15.02 10.25 -11.25
N SER A 165 -14.85 9.68 -12.43
CA SER A 165 -14.34 10.41 -13.59
C SER A 165 -15.34 11.48 -14.02
N LYS A 166 -14.88 12.70 -14.27
CA LYS A 166 -15.71 13.74 -14.87
C LYS A 166 -16.11 13.39 -16.30
#